data_AF-A0A7S2RKX3-F1
#
_entry.id   AF-A0A7S2RKX3-F1
#
_cell.length_a   1.000
_cell.length_b   1.000
_cell.length_c   1.000
_cell.angle_alpha   90.00
_cell.angle_beta   90.00
_cell.angle_gamma   90.00
#
_symmetry.space_group_name_H-M   'P 1'
#
loop_
_entity.id
_entity.type
_entity.pdbx_description
1 polymer ?
#
loop_
_entity_poly.entity_id
_entity_poly.type
_entity_poly.pdbx_seq_one_letter_code
_entity_poly.pdbx_strand_id
1 'polypeptide(L)'
;EDLLSLLEACKGYEDYEMYVGIVKNCIPGKMFKWGIYDREKPLDCWSSPKKRAVLIGDAAHPMSPFLGQGANQAFLDSLTLAKELKAHHDNFPRVFASFEGKRKPRVTNIVETSHFIGLIHTSSGEAAKVRDEILYKTLACQAIREEFSVFNPVNWVARLYEHSLKNRFYKAEKEQEKLRKQKAGAAAQNSDVV
;
A
#
# COMPACT_ATOMS: atom_id res chain seq x y z
N GLU A 1 -4.05 -0.31 -34.95
CA GLU A 1 -2.95 0.67 -34.84
C GLU A 1 -2.16 0.52 -33.55
N ASP A 2 -2.78 0.44 -32.37
CA ASP A 2 -2.07 0.36 -31.08
C ASP A 2 -1.06 -0.79 -30.96
N LEU A 3 -1.41 -1.97 -31.46
CA LEU A 3 -0.56 -3.16 -31.42
C LEU A 3 0.72 -3.05 -32.25
N LEU A 4 0.61 -2.46 -33.44
CA LEU A 4 1.75 -2.20 -34.31
C LEU A 4 2.68 -1.17 -33.66
N SER A 5 2.12 -0.16 -32.97
CA SER A 5 2.92 0.81 -32.23
C SER A 5 3.68 0.20 -31.05
N LEU A 6 3.10 -0.81 -30.38
CA LEU A 6 3.77 -1.55 -29.31
C LEU A 6 4.93 -2.38 -29.88
N LEU A 7 4.69 -3.14 -30.95
CA LEU A 7 5.74 -3.93 -31.58
C LEU A 7 6.87 -3.03 -32.12
N GLU A 8 6.54 -1.90 -32.73
CA GLU A 8 7.55 -0.95 -33.20
C GLU A 8 8.38 -0.38 -32.02
N ALA A 9 7.76 -0.12 -30.87
CA ALA A 9 8.48 0.32 -29.67
C ALA A 9 9.38 -0.78 -29.06
N CYS A 10 9.01 -2.05 -29.22
CA CYS A 10 9.80 -3.19 -28.77
C CYS A 10 10.90 -3.60 -29.77
N LYS A 11 10.98 -2.94 -30.93
CA LYS A 11 11.93 -3.29 -31.99
C LYS A 11 13.35 -2.99 -31.52
N GLY A 12 14.22 -3.99 -31.55
CA GLY A 12 15.60 -3.90 -31.08
C GLY A 12 15.85 -4.44 -29.67
N TYR A 13 14.81 -4.86 -28.94
CA TYR A 13 14.98 -5.68 -27.75
C TYR A 13 15.32 -7.12 -28.15
N GLU A 14 16.18 -7.80 -27.37
CA GLU A 14 16.55 -9.20 -27.63
C GLU A 14 15.32 -10.12 -27.65
N ASP A 15 14.33 -9.83 -26.80
CA ASP A 15 13.08 -10.60 -26.68
C ASP A 15 11.98 -10.19 -27.68
N TYR A 16 12.33 -9.49 -28.76
CA TYR A 16 11.36 -8.98 -29.75
C TYR A 16 10.38 -10.07 -30.26
N GLU A 17 10.89 -11.25 -30.62
CA GLU A 17 10.07 -12.35 -31.12
C GLU A 17 9.08 -12.89 -30.09
N MET A 18 9.42 -12.81 -28.79
CA MET A 18 8.49 -13.15 -27.71
C MET A 18 7.31 -12.19 -27.69
N TYR A 19 7.55 -10.88 -27.81
CA TYR A 19 6.47 -9.89 -27.85
C TYR A 19 5.56 -10.07 -29.07
N VAL A 20 6.13 -10.38 -30.24
CA VAL A 20 5.35 -10.74 -31.44
C VAL A 20 4.48 -11.96 -31.18
N GLY A 21 5.03 -13.01 -30.56
CA GLY A 21 4.30 -14.21 -30.17
C GLY A 21 3.12 -13.92 -29.24
N ILE A 22 3.34 -13.11 -28.20
CA ILE A 22 2.28 -12.69 -27.26
C ILE A 22 1.17 -11.97 -28.01
N VAL A 23 1.52 -10.96 -28.82
CA VAL A 23 0.54 -10.16 -29.59
C VAL A 23 -0.29 -11.02 -30.53
N LYS A 24 0.33 -11.97 -31.25
CA LYS A 24 -0.37 -12.86 -32.19
C LYS A 24 -1.37 -13.80 -31.50
N ASN A 25 -1.14 -14.15 -30.24
CA ASN A 25 -1.99 -15.07 -29.48
C ASN A 25 -3.03 -14.35 -28.61
N CYS A 26 -3.01 -13.02 -28.53
CA CYS A 26 -4.04 -12.26 -27.85
C CYS A 26 -5.38 -12.32 -28.60
N ILE A 27 -6.48 -12.40 -27.86
CA ILE A 27 -7.83 -12.39 -28.43
C ILE A 27 -8.06 -11.05 -29.14
N PRO A 28 -8.42 -11.05 -30.44
CA PRO A 28 -8.71 -9.82 -31.17
C PRO A 28 -9.75 -8.94 -30.45
N GLY A 29 -9.48 -7.64 -30.34
CA GLY A 29 -10.37 -6.68 -29.68
C GLY A 29 -10.37 -6.73 -28.15
N LYS A 30 -9.52 -7.53 -27.50
CA LYS A 30 -9.36 -7.58 -26.02
C LYS A 30 -8.08 -6.94 -25.52
N MET A 31 -7.41 -6.18 -26.37
CA MET A 31 -6.18 -5.48 -26.04
C MET A 31 -6.42 -4.00 -25.89
N PHE A 32 -5.86 -3.43 -24.83
CA PHE A 32 -6.04 -2.03 -24.47
C PHE A 32 -4.69 -1.40 -24.20
N LYS A 33 -4.52 -0.17 -24.70
CA LYS A 33 -3.39 0.69 -24.36
C LYS A 33 -3.86 1.68 -23.31
N TRP A 34 -3.26 1.62 -22.12
CA TRP A 34 -3.54 2.55 -21.03
C TRP A 34 -2.32 3.42 -20.75
N GLY A 35 -2.53 4.73 -20.73
CA GLY A 35 -1.51 5.66 -20.30
C GLY A 35 -1.30 5.57 -18.79
N ILE A 36 -0.04 5.65 -18.36
CA ILE A 36 0.32 5.76 -16.95
C ILE A 36 0.46 7.25 -16.67
N TYR A 37 -0.46 7.80 -15.88
CA TYR A 37 -0.48 9.19 -15.49
C TYR A 37 -0.32 9.31 -13.99
N ASP A 38 0.48 10.30 -13.58
CA ASP A 38 0.69 10.64 -12.18
C ASP A 38 0.73 12.17 -12.03
N ARG A 39 0.76 12.66 -10.80
CA ARG A 39 0.86 14.07 -10.45
C ARG A 39 2.28 14.37 -9.96
N GLU A 40 2.90 15.37 -10.57
CA GLU A 40 4.28 15.78 -10.23
C GLU A 40 4.42 16.23 -8.76
N LYS A 41 3.38 16.87 -8.20
CA LYS A 41 3.36 17.35 -6.82
C LYS A 41 2.13 16.85 -6.07
N PRO A 42 2.27 16.41 -4.81
CA PRO A 42 1.12 16.09 -3.96
C PRO A 42 0.16 17.28 -3.83
N LEU A 43 -1.14 17.01 -3.68
CA LEU A 43 -2.14 18.05 -3.39
C LEU A 43 -1.86 18.72 -2.05
N ASP A 44 -2.03 20.04 -1.95
CA ASP A 44 -1.85 20.78 -0.69
C ASP A 44 -2.93 20.47 0.37
N CYS A 45 -4.15 20.15 -0.07
CA CYS A 45 -5.22 19.70 0.80
C CYS A 45 -6.10 18.68 0.08
N TRP A 46 -6.56 17.65 0.81
CA TRP A 46 -7.45 16.63 0.26
C TRP A 46 -8.93 16.92 0.48
N SER A 47 -9.26 17.88 1.35
CA SER A 47 -10.63 18.21 1.70
C SER A 47 -11.10 19.51 1.09
N SER A 48 -12.34 19.51 0.60
CA SER A 48 -13.04 20.69 0.09
C SER A 48 -12.97 21.89 1.05
N PRO A 49 -13.01 23.14 0.56
CA PRO A 49 -12.97 24.33 1.43
C PRO A 49 -14.05 24.33 2.52
N LYS A 50 -15.26 23.87 2.19
CA LYS A 50 -16.40 23.77 3.13
C LYS A 50 -16.35 22.54 4.06
N LYS A 51 -15.31 21.69 3.95
CA LYS A 51 -15.14 20.44 4.72
C LYS A 51 -16.38 19.54 4.68
N ARG A 52 -16.94 19.36 3.47
CA ARG A 52 -18.07 18.43 3.20
C ARG A 52 -17.70 17.24 2.32
N ALA A 53 -16.56 17.32 1.63
CA ALA A 53 -15.98 16.24 0.84
C ALA A 53 -14.48 16.14 1.09
N VAL A 54 -13.95 14.91 0.96
CA VAL A 54 -12.53 14.58 1.06
C VAL A 54 -12.16 13.56 -0.03
N LEU A 55 -10.97 13.72 -0.62
CA LEU A 55 -10.42 12.82 -1.63
C LEU A 55 -9.73 11.62 -0.95
N ILE A 56 -9.84 10.44 -1.56
CA ILE A 56 -9.15 9.21 -1.16
C ILE A 56 -8.68 8.45 -2.41
N GLY A 57 -7.75 7.50 -2.25
CA GLY A 57 -7.23 6.70 -3.37
C GLY A 57 -6.59 7.55 -4.46
N ASP A 58 -6.66 7.09 -5.71
CA ASP A 58 -6.05 7.76 -6.87
C ASP A 58 -6.55 9.21 -7.09
N ALA A 59 -7.73 9.57 -6.56
CA ALA A 59 -8.20 10.96 -6.61
C ALA A 59 -7.36 11.90 -5.73
N ALA A 60 -6.77 11.38 -4.66
CA ALA A 60 -5.90 12.12 -3.74
C ALA A 60 -4.40 11.91 -4.05
N HIS A 61 -4.03 10.69 -4.41
CA HIS A 61 -2.64 10.26 -4.60
C HIS A 61 -2.54 9.23 -5.74
N PRO A 62 -2.68 9.66 -7.01
CA PRO A 62 -2.34 8.77 -8.12
C PRO A 62 -0.89 8.32 -7.95
N MET A 63 -0.57 7.12 -8.43
CA MET A 63 0.79 6.61 -8.35
C MET A 63 1.14 5.73 -9.54
N SER A 64 2.38 5.82 -9.99
CA SER A 64 2.94 4.85 -10.94
C SER A 64 2.82 3.41 -10.41
N PRO A 65 2.61 2.40 -11.27
CA PRO A 65 2.22 1.06 -10.84
C PRO A 65 3.37 0.20 -10.28
N PHE A 66 4.59 0.74 -10.20
CA PHE A 66 5.80 -0.05 -9.97
C PHE A 66 5.91 -0.66 -8.57
N LEU A 67 5.21 -0.13 -7.56
CA LEU A 67 5.12 -0.75 -6.23
C LEU A 67 3.85 -1.59 -6.00
N GLY A 68 2.87 -1.54 -6.91
CA GLY A 68 1.59 -2.23 -6.73
C GLY A 68 0.81 -1.81 -5.47
N GLN A 69 0.95 -0.57 -5.01
CA GLN A 69 0.37 -0.10 -3.74
C GLN A 69 -0.88 0.76 -3.88
N GLY A 70 -1.30 1.19 -5.08
CA GLY A 70 -2.42 2.13 -5.26
C GLY A 70 -3.70 1.67 -4.56
N ALA A 71 -4.21 0.49 -4.95
CA ALA A 71 -5.40 -0.10 -4.34
C ALA A 71 -5.24 -0.34 -2.83
N ASN A 72 -4.09 -0.81 -2.39
CA ASN A 72 -3.82 -1.04 -0.96
C ASN A 72 -3.92 0.27 -0.16
N GLN A 73 -3.40 1.37 -0.70
CA GLN A 73 -3.49 2.67 -0.03
C GLN A 73 -4.92 3.21 -0.04
N ALA A 74 -5.69 3.01 -1.12
CA ALA A 74 -7.11 3.35 -1.15
C ALA A 74 -7.94 2.60 -0.08
N PHE A 75 -7.64 1.32 0.16
CA PHE A 75 -8.26 0.56 1.26
C PHE A 75 -7.85 1.10 2.64
N LEU A 76 -6.57 1.42 2.83
CA LEU A 76 -6.09 2.01 4.08
C LEU A 76 -6.66 3.40 4.33
N ASP A 77 -6.91 4.17 3.29
CA ASP A 77 -7.63 5.44 3.38
C ASP A 77 -9.04 5.22 3.87
N SER A 78 -9.78 4.31 3.23
CA SER A 78 -11.16 3.98 3.58
C SER A 78 -11.27 3.54 5.05
N LEU A 79 -10.36 2.67 5.49
CA LEU A 79 -10.29 2.21 6.88
C LEU A 79 -9.97 3.35 7.86
N THR A 80 -9.02 4.21 7.51
CA THR A 80 -8.63 5.33 8.37
C THR A 80 -9.76 6.34 8.47
N LEU A 81 -10.36 6.72 7.35
CA LEU A 81 -11.48 7.65 7.29
C LEU A 81 -12.67 7.13 8.10
N ALA A 82 -13.01 5.84 7.99
CA ALA A 82 -14.07 5.23 8.79
C ALA A 82 -13.78 5.29 10.31
N LYS A 83 -12.52 5.10 10.72
CA LYS A 83 -12.10 5.24 12.12
C LYS A 83 -12.22 6.68 12.61
N GLU A 84 -11.80 7.66 11.80
CA GLU A 84 -11.91 9.08 12.17
C GLU A 84 -13.37 9.53 12.25
N LEU A 85 -14.22 9.11 11.31
CA LEU A 85 -15.67 9.34 11.34
C LEU A 85 -16.29 8.73 12.61
N LYS A 86 -15.88 7.51 12.99
CA LYS A 86 -16.37 6.90 14.24
C LYS A 86 -15.90 7.65 15.49
N ALA A 87 -14.68 8.19 15.50
CA ALA A 87 -14.10 8.87 16.66
C ALA A 87 -14.59 10.32 16.83
N HIS A 88 -14.93 10.99 15.73
CA HIS A 88 -15.23 12.42 15.71
C HIS A 88 -16.64 12.75 15.19
N HIS A 89 -17.41 11.74 14.79
CA HIS A 89 -18.80 11.85 14.32
C HIS A 89 -18.95 12.95 13.25
N ASP A 90 -19.86 13.90 13.45
CA ASP A 90 -20.22 14.93 12.48
C ASP A 90 -19.26 16.13 12.46
N ASN A 91 -18.18 16.11 13.26
CA ASN A 91 -17.14 17.12 13.19
C ASN A 91 -16.21 16.86 11.98
N PHE A 92 -16.75 17.03 10.76
CA PHE A 92 -16.03 16.79 9.51
C PHE A 92 -14.71 17.57 9.38
N PRO A 93 -14.60 18.85 9.82
CA PRO A 93 -13.30 19.54 9.84
C PRO A 93 -12.25 18.77 10.65
N ARG A 94 -12.62 18.24 11.82
CA ARG A 94 -11.71 17.45 12.65
C ARG A 94 -11.42 16.07 12.04
N VAL A 95 -12.44 15.40 11.53
CA VAL A 95 -12.30 14.10 10.82
C VAL A 95 -11.29 14.23 9.69
N PHE A 96 -11.49 15.20 8.80
CA PHE A 96 -10.66 15.36 7.60
C PHE A 96 -9.24 15.81 7.94
N ALA A 97 -9.06 16.71 8.91
CA ALA A 97 -7.74 17.11 9.37
C ALA A 97 -6.96 15.92 9.99
N SER A 98 -7.61 15.10 10.81
CA SER A 98 -6.95 13.94 11.42
C SER A 98 -6.66 12.85 10.39
N PHE A 99 -7.59 12.59 9.48
CA PHE A 99 -7.43 11.65 8.37
C PHE A 99 -6.26 12.05 7.47
N GLU A 100 -6.24 13.29 6.97
CA GLU A 100 -5.19 13.79 6.09
C GLU A 100 -3.83 13.76 6.79
N GLY A 101 -3.76 14.21 8.05
CA GLY A 101 -2.52 14.17 8.83
C GLY A 101 -1.96 12.76 9.06
N LYS A 102 -2.82 11.73 9.14
CA LYS A 102 -2.39 10.32 9.30
C LYS A 102 -1.97 9.68 7.98
N ARG A 103 -2.58 10.07 6.87
CA ARG A 103 -2.43 9.37 5.57
C ARG A 103 -1.45 10.04 4.63
N LYS A 104 -1.49 11.37 4.52
CA LYS A 104 -0.76 12.11 3.50
C LYS A 104 0.76 11.91 3.57
N PRO A 105 1.45 12.04 4.72
CA PRO A 105 2.91 11.85 4.76
C PRO A 105 3.32 10.43 4.35
N ARG A 106 2.53 9.42 4.77
CA ARG A 106 2.83 8.02 4.48
C ARG A 106 2.61 7.69 3.01
N VAL A 107 1.50 8.16 2.42
CA VAL A 107 1.20 7.86 1.02
C VAL A 107 2.11 8.62 0.07
N THR A 108 2.46 9.88 0.37
CA THR A 108 3.41 10.66 -0.44
C THR A 108 4.74 9.92 -0.59
N ASN A 109 5.30 9.39 0.50
CA ASN A 109 6.53 8.60 0.44
C ASN A 109 6.37 7.34 -0.44
N ILE A 110 5.20 6.70 -0.44
CA ILE A 110 4.93 5.54 -1.30
C ILE A 110 4.86 5.96 -2.78
N VAL A 111 4.21 7.07 -3.10
CA VAL A 111 4.15 7.63 -4.47
C VAL A 111 5.56 7.92 -4.98
N GLU A 112 6.35 8.65 -4.20
CA GLU A 112 7.74 9.01 -4.53
C GLU A 112 8.62 7.78 -4.71
N THR A 113 8.50 6.79 -3.81
CA THR A 113 9.23 5.52 -3.95
C THR A 113 8.79 4.77 -5.21
N SER A 114 7.50 4.77 -5.55
CA SER A 114 7.00 4.12 -6.76
C SER A 114 7.59 4.74 -8.03
N HIS A 115 7.67 6.07 -8.08
CA HIS A 115 8.36 6.79 -9.15
C HIS A 115 9.83 6.39 -9.27
N PHE A 116 10.56 6.42 -8.15
CA PHE A 116 11.98 6.07 -8.14
C PHE A 116 12.23 4.64 -8.62
N ILE A 117 11.43 3.69 -8.13
CA ILE A 117 11.48 2.29 -8.56
C ILE A 117 11.12 2.17 -10.05
N GLY A 118 10.20 2.99 -10.55
CA GLY A 118 9.89 3.09 -11.98
C GLY A 118 11.10 3.47 -12.83
N LEU A 119 11.83 4.52 -12.44
CA LEU A 119 13.05 4.95 -13.12
C LEU A 119 14.11 3.83 -13.19
N ILE A 120 14.23 3.04 -12.11
CA ILE A 120 15.13 1.89 -12.08
C ILE A 120 14.63 0.80 -13.04
N HIS A 121 13.36 0.40 -12.96
CA HIS A 121 12.79 -0.66 -13.79
C HIS A 121 12.88 -0.34 -15.29
N THR A 122 12.66 0.91 -15.67
CA THR A 122 12.67 1.34 -17.08
C THR A 122 14.04 1.83 -17.55
N SER A 123 15.10 1.67 -16.76
CA SER A 123 16.46 2.01 -17.18
C SER A 123 16.93 1.14 -18.36
N SER A 124 17.79 1.70 -19.21
CA SER A 124 18.32 1.09 -20.43
C SER A 124 19.85 1.21 -20.51
N GLY A 125 20.49 0.47 -21.42
CA GLY A 125 21.94 0.54 -21.65
C GLY A 125 22.77 0.10 -20.44
N GLU A 126 23.86 0.81 -20.14
CA GLU A 126 24.75 0.52 -19.00
C GLU A 126 24.02 0.55 -17.65
N ALA A 127 23.05 1.46 -17.48
CA ALA A 127 22.25 1.51 -16.25
C ALA A 127 21.41 0.25 -16.05
N ALA A 128 20.86 -0.32 -17.13
CA ALA A 128 20.14 -1.59 -17.08
C ALA A 128 21.06 -2.75 -16.68
N LYS A 129 22.28 -2.80 -17.23
CA LYS A 129 23.28 -3.84 -16.89
C LYS A 129 23.63 -3.80 -15.40
N VAL A 130 23.86 -2.60 -14.84
CA VAL A 130 24.14 -2.43 -13.41
C VAL A 130 22.94 -2.84 -12.56
N ARG A 131 21.72 -2.42 -12.94
CA ARG A 131 20.48 -2.85 -12.27
C ARG A 131 20.36 -4.37 -12.26
N ASP A 132 20.56 -5.03 -13.40
CA ASP A 132 20.39 -6.48 -13.54
C ASP A 132 21.43 -7.25 -12.73
N GLU A 133 22.67 -6.76 -12.67
CA GLU A 133 23.72 -7.32 -11.82
C GLU A 133 23.37 -7.20 -10.33
N ILE A 134 22.88 -6.02 -9.90
CA ILE A 134 22.44 -5.80 -8.52
C ILE A 134 21.26 -6.73 -8.20
N LEU A 135 20.21 -6.75 -9.04
CA LEU A 135 19.04 -7.60 -8.84
C LEU A 135 19.42 -9.07 -8.79
N TYR A 136 20.29 -9.53 -9.69
CA TYR A 136 20.78 -10.90 -9.70
C TYR A 136 21.49 -11.24 -8.39
N LYS A 137 22.41 -10.41 -7.91
CA LYS A 137 23.12 -10.62 -6.64
C LYS A 137 22.19 -10.56 -5.44
N THR A 138 21.26 -9.61 -5.43
CA THR A 138 20.25 -9.46 -4.37
C THR A 138 19.31 -10.66 -4.31
N LEU A 139 18.84 -11.17 -5.45
CA LEU A 139 17.94 -12.33 -5.52
C LEU A 139 18.67 -13.67 -5.33
N ALA A 140 19.94 -13.76 -5.73
CA ALA A 140 20.78 -14.93 -5.54
C ALA A 140 21.28 -15.07 -4.09
N CYS A 141 21.33 -13.98 -3.32
CA CYS A 141 21.57 -14.02 -1.89
C CYS A 141 20.41 -14.72 -1.15
N GLN A 142 20.62 -15.97 -0.72
CA GLN A 142 19.66 -16.74 0.09
C GLN A 142 19.19 -15.99 1.35
N ALA A 143 20.05 -15.19 1.99
CA ALA A 143 19.70 -14.36 3.14
C ALA A 143 18.60 -13.32 2.84
N ILE A 144 18.59 -12.76 1.63
CA ILE A 144 17.59 -11.79 1.18
C ILE A 144 16.31 -12.50 0.72
N ARG A 145 16.37 -13.76 0.30
CA ARG A 145 15.17 -14.60 0.06
C ARG A 145 14.34 -14.78 1.34
N GLU A 146 14.99 -14.98 2.47
CA GLU A 146 14.33 -15.05 3.78
C GLU A 146 13.83 -13.67 4.23
N GLU A 147 14.54 -12.58 3.90
CA GLU A 147 14.15 -11.21 4.25
C GLU A 147 13.03 -10.64 3.35
N PHE A 148 12.97 -10.99 2.06
CA PHE A 148 11.84 -10.68 1.17
C PHE A 148 10.61 -11.54 1.45
N SER A 149 10.72 -12.62 2.24
CA SER A 149 9.53 -13.23 2.88
C SER A 149 8.84 -12.25 3.85
N VAL A 150 9.57 -11.24 4.34
CA VAL A 150 9.08 -10.11 5.13
C VAL A 150 8.45 -9.02 4.28
N PHE A 151 8.91 -8.87 3.04
CA PHE A 151 8.36 -7.96 2.04
C PHE A 151 7.40 -8.63 1.04
N ASN A 152 6.98 -9.87 1.29
CA ASN A 152 5.91 -10.53 0.56
C ASN A 152 4.60 -9.76 0.85
N PRO A 153 3.92 -9.18 -0.14
CA PRO A 153 2.70 -8.39 0.07
C PRO A 153 1.62 -9.18 0.83
N VAL A 154 1.57 -10.51 0.62
CA VAL A 154 0.66 -11.43 1.32
C VAL A 154 1.04 -11.56 2.79
N ASN A 155 2.34 -11.69 3.12
CA ASN A 155 2.81 -11.75 4.50
C ASN A 155 2.77 -10.40 5.21
N TRP A 156 2.85 -9.28 4.49
CA TRP A 156 2.73 -7.94 5.05
C TRP A 156 1.29 -7.62 5.44
N VAL A 157 0.32 -7.96 4.57
CA VAL A 157 -1.11 -7.89 4.90
C VAL A 157 -1.43 -8.86 6.05
N ALA A 158 -0.91 -10.10 6.03
CA ALA A 158 -1.08 -11.05 7.12
C ALA A 158 -0.44 -10.57 8.43
N ARG A 159 0.74 -9.94 8.40
CA ARG A 159 1.38 -9.34 9.59
C ARG A 159 0.63 -8.12 10.10
N LEU A 160 0.07 -7.26 9.25
CA LEU A 160 -0.80 -6.18 9.70
C LEU A 160 -2.08 -6.72 10.33
N TYR A 161 -2.62 -7.81 9.79
CA TYR A 161 -3.77 -8.51 10.35
C TYR A 161 -3.43 -9.16 11.70
N GLU A 162 -2.31 -9.90 11.80
CA GLU A 162 -1.83 -10.51 13.03
C GLU A 162 -1.40 -9.50 14.08
N HIS A 163 -0.71 -8.43 13.71
CA HIS A 163 -0.32 -7.37 14.65
C HIS A 163 -1.54 -6.56 15.11
N SER A 164 -2.59 -6.45 14.28
CA SER A 164 -3.88 -5.87 14.69
C SER A 164 -4.67 -6.78 15.63
N LEU A 165 -4.68 -8.10 15.39
CA LEU A 165 -5.35 -9.09 16.24
C LEU A 165 -4.59 -9.29 17.56
N LYS A 166 -3.27 -9.54 17.51
CA LYS A 166 -2.42 -9.73 18.71
C LYS A 166 -2.47 -8.52 19.63
N ASN A 167 -2.44 -7.28 19.12
CA ASN A 167 -2.56 -6.09 19.98
C ASN A 167 -3.98 -5.86 20.52
N ARG A 168 -5.03 -6.33 19.84
CA ARG A 168 -6.42 -6.25 20.34
C ARG A 168 -6.73 -7.34 21.36
N PHE A 169 -6.33 -8.58 21.10
CA PHE A 169 -6.48 -9.71 22.01
C PHE A 169 -5.61 -9.56 23.25
N TYR A 170 -4.34 -9.15 23.11
CA TYR A 170 -3.45 -8.91 24.25
C TYR A 170 -3.98 -7.79 25.17
N LYS A 171 -4.56 -6.72 24.60
CA LYS A 171 -5.20 -5.66 25.40
C LYS A 171 -6.47 -6.15 26.08
N ALA A 172 -7.33 -6.87 25.36
CA ALA A 172 -8.56 -7.44 25.92
C ALA A 172 -8.29 -8.47 27.04
N GLU A 173 -7.26 -9.30 26.88
CA GLU A 173 -6.87 -10.31 27.86
C GLU A 173 -6.29 -9.67 29.13
N LYS A 174 -5.41 -8.66 29.00
CA LYS A 174 -4.93 -7.91 30.18
C LYS A 174 -6.04 -7.14 30.90
N GLU A 175 -7.03 -6.66 30.17
CA GLU A 175 -8.19 -5.97 30.75
C GLU A 175 -9.10 -6.96 31.50
N GLN A 176 -9.33 -8.15 30.94
CA GLN A 176 -10.03 -9.24 31.64
C GLN A 176 -9.26 -9.79 32.84
N GLU A 177 -7.93 -9.87 32.77
CA GLU A 177 -7.11 -10.30 33.89
C GLU A 177 -7.10 -9.28 35.03
N LYS A 178 -7.09 -7.97 34.71
CA LYS A 178 -7.31 -6.90 35.70
C LYS A 178 -8.67 -7.02 36.38
N LEU A 179 -9.73 -7.25 35.60
CA LEU A 179 -11.09 -7.44 36.12
C LEU A 179 -11.20 -8.69 37.02
N ARG A 180 -10.53 -9.80 36.65
CA ARG A 180 -10.46 -11.02 37.48
C ARG A 180 -9.72 -10.79 38.79
N LYS A 181 -8.59 -10.08 38.76
CA LYS A 181 -7.83 -9.74 39.98
C LYS A 181 -8.59 -8.77 40.90
N GLN A 182 -9.32 -7.81 40.34
CA GLN A 182 -10.19 -6.93 41.13
C GLN A 182 -11.36 -7.68 41.76
N LYS A 183 -12.00 -8.60 41.04
CA LYS A 183 -13.08 -9.44 41.61
C LYS A 183 -12.56 -10.40 42.68
N ALA A 184 -11.38 -11.00 42.50
CA ALA A 184 -10.76 -11.87 43.50
C ALA A 184 -10.37 -11.10 44.77
N GLY A 185 -9.85 -9.87 44.63
CA GLY A 185 -9.54 -8.99 45.76
C GLY A 185 -10.80 -8.54 46.52
N ALA A 186 -11.88 -8.21 45.82
CA ALA A 186 -13.16 -7.85 46.44
C ALA A 186 -13.84 -9.05 47.13
N ALA A 187 -13.67 -10.27 46.61
CA ALA A 187 -14.16 -11.48 47.25
C ALA A 187 -13.39 -11.83 48.54
N ALA A 188 -12.08 -11.60 48.57
CA ALA A 188 -11.25 -11.79 49.77
C ALA A 188 -11.54 -10.75 50.87
N GLN A 189 -11.86 -9.50 50.51
CA GLN A 189 -12.25 -8.48 51.49
C GLN A 189 -13.65 -8.71 52.10
N ASN A 190 -14.55 -9.40 51.39
CA ASN A 190 -15.88 -9.74 51.90
C ASN A 190 -15.91 -11.01 52.77
N SER A 191 -14.84 -11.82 52.76
CA SER A 191 -14.72 -13.00 53.65
C SER A 191 -14.14 -12.69 55.03
N ASP A 192 -13.59 -11.49 55.23
CA ASP A 192 -13.00 -11.05 56.52
C ASP A 192 -13.99 -10.24 57.39
N VAL A 193 -15.27 -10.15 57.01
CA VAL A 193 -16.33 -9.38 57.72
C VAL A 193 -17.49 -10.27 58.18
N VAL A 194 -17.27 -11.57 58.38
CA VAL A 194 -18.24 -12.48 59.04
C VAL A 194 -17.60 -13.18 60.23
#